data_AF-E9S8Q2-F1
#
_entry.id   AF-E9S8Q2-F1
#
_cell.length_a   1.000
_cell.length_b   1.000
_cell.length_c   1.000
_cell.angle_alpha   90.00
_cell.angle_beta   90.00
_cell.angle_gamma   90.00
#
_symmetry.space_group_name_H-M   'P 1'
#
loop_
_entity.id
_entity.type
_entity.pdbx_description
1 polymer ?
#
loop_
_entity_poly.entity_id
_entity_poly.type
_entity_poly.pdbx_seq_one_letter_code
_entity_poly.pdbx_strand_id
1 'polypeptide(L)'
;MDYVDLDISEAYFNSSLYVISEGFDSIDAEIEYLKQFKGNENVHKDVTFDINTATGHNDKTVYEIYDIKCADKGYFTDCYTYEENGKYYLEFYVREARGRDLNEMFGFYKK
;
A
#
# COMPACT_ATOMS: atom_id res chain seq x y z
N MET A 1 -16.64 -13.95 2.89
CA MET A 1 -15.25 -13.93 3.37
C MET A 1 -15.13 -12.62 4.10
N ASP A 2 -14.90 -12.66 5.40
CA ASP A 2 -14.69 -11.43 6.17
C ASP A 2 -13.27 -10.96 5.83
N TYR A 3 -13.18 -9.85 5.10
CA TYR A 3 -11.90 -9.22 4.80
C TYR A 3 -11.43 -8.48 6.06
N VAL A 4 -10.13 -8.54 6.35
CA VAL A 4 -9.55 -7.60 7.32
C VAL A 4 -9.50 -6.25 6.62
N ASP A 5 -10.11 -5.22 7.21
CA ASP A 5 -9.98 -3.86 6.69
C ASP A 5 -8.58 -3.31 7.03
N LEU A 6 -7.98 -2.57 6.10
CA LEU A 6 -6.72 -1.86 6.38
C LEU A 6 -7.02 -0.68 7.29
N ASP A 7 -6.45 -0.68 8.48
CA ASP A 7 -6.38 0.53 9.29
C ASP A 7 -5.38 1.51 8.63
N ILE A 8 -5.80 2.77 8.48
CA ILE A 8 -5.02 3.84 7.83
C ILE A 8 -4.53 4.80 8.91
N SER A 9 -3.21 4.98 8.98
CA SER A 9 -2.60 5.97 9.89
C SER A 9 -2.62 7.38 9.28
N GLU A 10 -2.32 7.47 7.98
CA GLU A 10 -2.24 8.75 7.28
C GLU A 10 -2.74 8.63 5.83
N ALA A 11 -3.45 9.66 5.38
CA ALA A 11 -3.79 9.83 3.97
C ALA A 11 -3.74 11.31 3.59
N TYR A 12 -3.07 11.62 2.49
CA TYR A 12 -2.99 12.99 1.98
C TYR A 12 -3.01 13.07 0.46
N PHE A 13 -3.54 14.18 -0.04
CA PHE A 13 -3.69 14.45 -1.45
C PHE A 13 -2.83 15.65 -1.85
N ASN A 14 -1.83 15.42 -2.70
CA ASN A 14 -1.01 16.47 -3.31
C ASN A 14 -0.75 16.14 -4.78
N SER A 15 -1.72 16.46 -5.65
CA SER A 15 -1.79 16.06 -7.07
C SER A 15 -1.90 14.54 -7.32
N SER A 16 -1.43 13.73 -6.39
CA SER A 16 -1.58 12.29 -6.25
C SER A 16 -2.10 11.97 -4.84
N LEU A 17 -2.68 10.78 -4.66
CA LEU A 17 -3.07 10.31 -3.33
C LEU A 17 -1.99 9.39 -2.77
N TYR A 18 -1.71 9.60 -1.50
CA TYR A 18 -0.86 8.76 -0.66
C TYR A 18 -1.71 8.21 0.47
N VAL A 19 -1.58 6.91 0.72
CA VAL A 19 -2.23 6.24 1.86
C VAL A 19 -1.20 5.39 2.56
N ILE A 20 -1.07 5.56 3.87
CA ILE A 20 -0.14 4.85 4.73
C ILE A 20 -0.97 4.04 5.72
N SER A 21 -0.70 2.74 5.80
CA SER A 21 -1.37 1.86 6.76
C SER A 21 -0.98 2.20 8.19
N GLU A 22 -1.73 1.69 9.16
CA GLU A 22 -1.19 1.44 10.50
C GLU A 22 -0.06 0.40 10.45
N GLY A 23 0.77 0.41 11.50
CA GLY A 23 1.99 -0.40 11.56
C GLY A 23 1.73 -1.89 11.76
N PHE A 24 2.18 -2.71 10.82
CA PHE A 24 2.23 -4.17 10.90
C PHE A 24 3.42 -4.65 11.74
N ASP A 25 3.30 -5.86 12.28
CA ASP A 25 4.38 -6.50 13.04
C ASP A 25 5.53 -7.02 12.16
N SER A 26 5.27 -7.25 10.87
CA SER A 26 6.28 -7.73 9.91
C SER A 26 5.84 -7.50 8.46
N ILE A 27 6.81 -7.54 7.53
CA ILE A 27 6.52 -7.52 6.08
C ILE A 27 5.72 -8.77 5.66
N ASP A 28 5.96 -9.91 6.30
CA ASP A 28 5.19 -11.12 6.00
C ASP A 28 3.70 -10.91 6.31
N ALA A 29 3.37 -10.20 7.40
CA ALA A 29 1.99 -9.84 7.74
C ALA A 29 1.37 -8.88 6.71
N GLU A 30 2.14 -7.93 6.18
CA GLU A 30 1.69 -7.06 5.09
C GLU A 30 1.37 -7.85 3.81
N ILE A 31 2.24 -8.80 3.46
CA ILE A 31 2.05 -9.66 2.29
C ILE A 31 0.84 -10.59 2.49
N GLU A 32 0.66 -11.17 3.68
CA GLU A 32 -0.50 -11.99 4.02
C GLU A 32 -1.80 -11.18 3.94
N TYR A 33 -1.79 -9.96 4.46
CA TYR A 33 -2.89 -9.01 4.30
C TYR A 33 -3.21 -8.78 2.81
N LEU A 34 -2.22 -8.48 1.97
CA LEU A 34 -2.45 -8.24 0.55
C LEU A 34 -2.92 -9.50 -0.21
N LYS A 35 -2.51 -10.69 0.20
CA LYS A 35 -2.92 -11.98 -0.41
C LYS A 35 -4.38 -12.36 -0.14
N GLN A 36 -5.05 -11.73 0.83
CA GLN A 36 -6.47 -11.98 1.09
C GLN A 36 -7.36 -11.54 -0.09
N PHE A 37 -6.88 -10.60 -0.91
CA PHE A 37 -7.61 -10.07 -2.05
C PHE A 37 -7.48 -10.97 -3.27
N LYS A 38 -8.61 -11.19 -3.95
CA LYS A 38 -8.68 -12.10 -5.11
C LYS A 38 -7.71 -11.65 -6.22
N GLY A 39 -6.80 -12.54 -6.62
CA GLY A 39 -5.83 -12.28 -7.67
C GLY A 39 -4.48 -11.73 -7.21
N ASN A 40 -4.25 -11.61 -5.90
CA ASN A 40 -2.98 -11.23 -5.30
C ASN A 40 -2.17 -12.44 -4.80
N GLU A 41 -2.41 -13.65 -5.30
CA GLU A 41 -1.82 -14.89 -4.75
C GLU A 41 -0.28 -14.90 -4.81
N ASN A 42 0.30 -14.15 -5.75
CA ASN A 42 1.74 -14.06 -5.99
C ASN A 42 2.40 -12.79 -5.45
N VAL A 43 1.68 -11.99 -4.63
CA VAL A 43 2.26 -10.79 -4.03
C VAL A 43 3.54 -11.14 -3.28
N HIS A 44 4.58 -10.37 -3.54
CA HIS A 44 5.90 -10.53 -2.94
C HIS A 44 6.60 -9.18 -2.87
N LYS A 45 7.57 -9.08 -1.97
CA LYS A 45 8.50 -7.95 -1.93
C LYS A 45 9.68 -8.21 -2.85
N ASP A 46 10.20 -7.16 -3.47
CA ASP A 46 11.52 -7.19 -4.09
C ASP A 46 12.37 -6.01 -3.60
N VAL A 47 13.70 -6.16 -3.73
CA VAL A 47 14.67 -5.13 -3.37
C VAL A 47 14.85 -4.21 -4.56
N THR A 48 14.28 -3.01 -4.48
CA THR A 48 14.51 -1.97 -5.48
C THR A 48 15.64 -1.06 -5.03
N PHE A 49 16.59 -0.78 -5.93
CA PHE A 49 17.65 0.20 -5.68
C PHE A 49 17.11 1.60 -5.99
N ASP A 50 17.45 2.59 -5.16
CA ASP A 50 17.06 4.00 -5.34
C ASP A 50 15.54 4.26 -5.38
N ILE A 51 14.78 3.69 -4.43
CA ILE A 51 13.38 4.08 -4.25
C ILE A 51 13.32 5.50 -3.70
N ASN A 52 12.96 6.45 -4.55
CA ASN A 52 12.61 7.79 -4.13
C ASN A 52 11.08 7.83 -3.93
N THR A 53 10.60 7.38 -2.77
CA THR A 53 9.19 7.53 -2.43
C THR A 53 8.86 9.01 -2.41
N ALA A 54 7.69 9.41 -2.90
CA ALA A 54 7.34 10.83 -2.91
C ALA A 54 7.16 11.40 -1.49
N THR A 55 7.04 10.52 -0.51
CA THR A 55 6.98 10.77 0.94
C THR A 55 8.36 11.02 1.56
N GLY A 56 9.44 10.76 0.82
CA GLY A 56 10.79 11.18 1.17
C GLY A 56 11.46 10.28 2.21
N HIS A 57 11.27 8.96 2.13
CA HIS A 57 11.93 7.96 2.99
C HIS A 57 13.42 7.74 2.65
N ASN A 58 14.16 8.83 2.48
CA ASN A 58 15.57 8.83 2.04
C ASN A 58 16.54 8.26 3.09
N ASP A 59 16.10 8.15 4.34
CA ASP A 59 16.85 7.63 5.48
C ASP A 59 16.48 6.19 5.84
N LYS A 60 15.51 5.59 5.14
CA LYS A 60 14.97 4.26 5.44
C LYS A 60 15.29 3.27 4.34
N THR A 61 15.38 1.99 4.71
CA THR A 61 15.33 0.91 3.72
C THR A 61 13.89 0.72 3.29
N VAL A 62 13.60 1.02 2.03
CA VAL A 62 12.28 0.84 1.43
C VAL A 62 12.33 -0.38 0.50
N TYR A 63 11.26 -1.18 0.51
CA TYR A 63 11.05 -2.26 -0.46
C TYR A 63 9.79 -1.98 -1.26
N GLU A 64 9.77 -2.40 -2.51
CA GLU A 64 8.57 -2.34 -3.34
C GLU A 64 7.83 -3.68 -3.27
N ILE A 65 6.50 -3.62 -3.21
CA ILE A 65 5.62 -4.77 -3.21
C ILE A 65 5.00 -4.92 -4.60
N TYR A 66 5.26 -6.06 -5.23
CA TYR A 66 4.87 -6.36 -6.60
C TYR A 66 3.69 -7.33 -6.68
N ASP A 67 3.21 -7.54 -7.92
CA ASP A 67 2.13 -8.48 -8.27
C ASP A 67 0.81 -8.23 -7.53
N ILE A 68 0.59 -6.99 -7.11
CA ILE A 68 -0.70 -6.54 -6.57
C ILE A 68 -1.63 -6.27 -7.75
N LYS A 69 -2.62 -7.15 -7.96
CA LYS A 69 -3.62 -7.02 -9.04
C LYS A 69 -4.47 -5.76 -8.95
N CYS A 70 -4.49 -5.09 -7.80
CA CYS A 70 -5.12 -3.78 -7.67
C CYS A 70 -4.44 -2.70 -8.53
N ALA A 71 -3.18 -2.89 -8.92
CA ALA A 71 -2.50 -2.06 -9.91
C ALA A 71 -3.08 -2.23 -11.33
N ASP A 72 -3.54 -3.43 -11.69
CA ASP A 72 -4.10 -3.77 -13.01
C ASP A 72 -5.48 -3.12 -13.29
N LYS A 73 -6.19 -2.73 -12.22
CA LYS A 73 -7.41 -1.91 -12.32
C LYS A 73 -7.12 -0.40 -12.29
N GLY A 74 -5.84 -0.01 -12.21
CA GLY A 74 -5.38 1.37 -12.17
C GLY A 74 -5.68 2.09 -10.85
N TYR A 75 -5.84 1.37 -9.75
CA TYR A 75 -6.12 1.98 -8.44
C TYR A 75 -4.84 2.42 -7.71
N PHE A 76 -3.73 1.72 -7.92
CA PHE A 76 -2.42 2.03 -7.37
C PHE A 76 -1.36 1.89 -8.45
N THR A 77 -0.41 2.82 -8.49
CA THR A 77 0.72 2.74 -9.43
C THR A 77 1.85 1.95 -8.79
N ASP A 78 2.13 2.23 -7.51
CA ASP A 78 3.23 1.63 -6.76
C ASP A 78 2.78 1.36 -5.32
N CYS A 79 3.39 0.35 -4.70
CA CYS A 79 3.18 -0.01 -3.30
C CYS A 79 4.55 -0.26 -2.65
N TYR A 80 4.79 0.37 -1.51
CA TYR A 80 6.05 0.29 -0.80
C TYR A 80 5.84 -0.18 0.63
N THR A 81 6.87 -0.79 1.20
CA THR A 81 6.97 -1.06 2.64
C THR A 81 8.28 -0.51 3.19
N TYR A 82 8.22 0.04 4.40
CA TYR A 82 9.37 0.49 5.15
C TYR A 82 9.16 0.23 6.64
N GLU A 83 10.28 0.15 7.37
CA GLU A 83 10.28 0.00 8.82
C GLU A 83 10.41 1.35 9.52
N GLU A 84 9.62 1.56 10.57
CA GLU A 84 9.74 2.68 11.48
C GLU A 84 9.33 2.26 12.91
N ASN A 85 10.25 2.43 13.85
CA ASN A 85 10.04 2.15 15.28
C ASN A 85 9.58 0.70 15.60
N GLY A 86 10.11 -0.28 14.88
CA GLY A 86 9.83 -1.71 15.00
C GLY A 86 8.54 -2.15 14.31
N LYS A 87 7.93 -1.29 13.49
CA LYS A 87 6.69 -1.55 12.75
C LYS A 87 6.90 -1.35 11.26
N TYR A 88 6.12 -2.07 10.45
CA TYR A 88 6.16 -2.00 9.00
C TYR A 88 4.92 -1.30 8.47
N TYR A 89 5.09 -0.42 7.50
CA TYR A 89 4.02 0.41 6.97
C TYR A 89 3.89 0.22 5.48
N LEU A 90 2.68 -0.10 5.03
CA LEU A 90 2.32 -0.11 3.62
C LEU A 90 2.02 1.31 3.17
N GLU A 91 2.81 1.82 2.24
CA GLU A 91 2.57 3.07 1.54
C GLU A 91 2.07 2.80 0.13
N PHE A 92 0.90 3.35 -0.17
CA PHE A 92 0.25 3.21 -1.45
C PHE A 92 0.26 4.53 -2.23
N TYR A 93 0.65 4.46 -3.50
CA TYR A 93 0.70 5.62 -4.39
C TYR A 93 -0.34 5.56 -5.51
N VAL A 94 -1.09 6.66 -5.70
CA VAL A 94 -2.08 6.81 -6.78
C VAL A 94 -1.83 8.08 -7.58
N ARG A 95 -1.25 7.93 -8.77
CA ARG A 95 -0.87 9.05 -9.66
C ARG A 95 -2.06 9.86 -10.22
N GLU A 96 -3.28 9.30 -10.21
CA GLU A 96 -4.48 9.92 -10.79
C GLU A 96 -5.76 9.71 -9.93
N ALA A 97 -5.71 10.01 -8.65
CA ALA A 97 -6.83 9.79 -7.72
C ALA A 97 -8.09 10.66 -7.95
N ARG A 98 -8.11 11.51 -8.98
CA ARG A 98 -9.30 12.33 -9.31
C ARG A 98 -10.40 11.44 -9.90
N GLY A 99 -11.29 10.95 -9.02
CA GLY A 99 -12.56 10.34 -9.41
C GLY A 99 -12.59 8.82 -9.54
N ARG A 100 -11.59 8.08 -9.03
CA ARG A 100 -11.63 6.61 -8.93
C ARG A 100 -12.06 6.14 -7.55
N ASP A 101 -12.73 4.99 -7.52
CA ASP A 101 -13.32 4.35 -6.33
C ASP A 101 -12.25 3.85 -5.33
N LEU A 102 -11.66 4.78 -4.57
CA LEU A 102 -10.83 4.50 -3.39
C LEU A 102 -11.57 3.71 -2.31
N ASN A 103 -12.91 3.72 -2.38
CA ASN A 103 -13.81 3.10 -1.42
C ASN A 103 -13.79 1.56 -1.44
N GLU A 104 -13.50 0.94 -2.59
CA GLU A 104 -13.50 -0.53 -2.72
C GLU A 104 -12.30 -1.20 -2.02
N MET A 105 -11.17 -0.50 -1.84
CA MET A 105 -9.94 -1.09 -1.30
C MET A 105 -9.66 -0.83 0.16
N PHE A 106 -10.14 0.29 0.71
CA PHE A 106 -9.98 0.63 2.13
C PHE A 106 -11.26 0.41 2.94
N GLY A 107 -12.24 -0.30 2.38
CA GLY A 107 -13.50 -0.56 3.08
C GLY A 107 -14.29 0.71 3.44
N PHE A 108 -14.05 1.85 2.77
CA PHE A 108 -14.85 3.06 2.96
C PHE A 108 -16.23 2.86 2.32
N TYR A 109 -17.09 2.08 2.97
CA TYR A 109 -18.46 1.91 2.52
C TYR A 109 -19.16 3.27 2.48
N LYS A 110 -19.63 3.66 1.28
CA LYS A 110 -20.62 4.72 1.14
C LYS A 110 -21.89 4.28 1.88
N LYS A 111 -22.22 4.96 2.97
CA LYS A 111 -23.57 4.94 3.53
C LYS A 111 -24.55 5.62 2.59
#